data_AF-A0AA95S988-F1
#
_entry.id   AF-A0AA95S988-F1
#
_cell.length_a   1.000
_cell.length_b   1.000
_cell.length_c   1.000
_cell.angle_alpha   90.00
_cell.angle_beta   90.00
_cell.angle_gamma   90.00
#
_symmetry.space_group_name_H-M   'P 1'
#
loop_
_entity.id
_entity.type
_entity.pdbx_description
1 polymer ?
#
loop_
_entity_poly.entity_id
_entity_poly.type
_entity_poly.pdbx_seq_one_letter_code
_entity_poly.pdbx_strand_id
1 'polypeptide(L)' 'MTLRLKELREKRGMTQTFLAKQLGYDYVSSYSMIEKGERKLDVFKAKKIADIFGVEIEDLFSEDDLAKKAN' A
#
# COMPACT_ATOMS: atom_id res chain seq x y z
N MET A 1 4.35 -9.83 6.21
CA MET A 1 3.42 -8.70 6.20
C MET A 1 2.86 -8.56 4.80
N THR A 2 1.58 -8.88 4.64
CA THR A 2 0.84 -8.79 3.39
C THR A 2 -0.03 -7.53 3.46
N LEU A 3 0.27 -6.56 2.60
CA LEU A 3 -0.53 -5.34 2.51
C LEU A 3 -1.73 -5.57 1.57
N ARG A 4 -2.88 -4.99 1.89
CA ARG A 4 -4.10 -5.03 1.04
C ARG A 4 -4.13 -3.91 -0.01
N LEU A 5 -2.96 -3.44 -0.45
CA LEU A 5 -2.85 -2.29 -1.36
C LEU A 5 -3.55 -2.52 -2.70
N LYS A 6 -3.41 -3.73 -3.26
CA LYS A 6 -4.02 -4.08 -4.54
C LYS A 6 -5.55 -3.98 -4.48
N GLU A 7 -6.14 -4.55 -3.44
CA GLU A 7 -7.58 -4.52 -3.20
C GLU A 7 -8.09 -3.08 -3.04
N LEU A 8 -7.44 -2.29 -2.18
CA LEU A 8 -7.81 -0.90 -1.92
C LEU A 8 -7.70 -0.03 -3.17
N ARG A 9 -6.66 -0.28 -4.00
CA ARG A 9 -6.45 0.40 -5.28
C ARG A 9 -7.55 0.06 -6.28
N GLU A 10 -7.89 -1.23 -6.43
CA GLU A 10 -8.90 -1.70 -7.37
C GLU A 10 -10.31 -1.22 -6.99
N LYS A 11 -10.65 -1.24 -5.69
CA LYS A 11 -11.91 -0.70 -5.16
C LYS A 11 -12.11 0.79 -5.48
N ARG A 12 -11.01 1.54 -5.65
CA ARG A 12 -11.00 2.97 -5.98
C ARG A 12 -10.80 3.26 -7.46
N GLY A 13 -10.72 2.23 -8.31
CA GLY A 13 -10.48 2.40 -9.75
C GLY A 13 -9.13 3.04 -10.07
N MET A 14 -8.14 2.94 -9.17
CA MET A 14 -6.83 3.55 -9.35
C MET A 14 -5.87 2.62 -10.10
N THR A 15 -4.97 3.21 -10.90
CA THR A 15 -3.92 2.45 -11.59
C THR A 15 -2.64 2.40 -10.77
N GLN A 16 -1.81 1.37 -10.98
CA GLN A 16 -0.47 1.31 -10.36
C GLN A 16 0.39 2.50 -10.78
N THR A 17 0.25 2.98 -12.02
CA THR A 17 0.95 4.16 -12.54
C THR A 17 0.57 5.44 -11.80
N PHE A 18 -0.71 5.62 -11.48
CA PHE A 18 -1.18 6.76 -10.70
C PHE A 18 -0.52 6.78 -9.32
N LEU A 19 -0.58 5.67 -8.58
CA LEU A 19 0.00 5.59 -7.24
C LEU A 19 1.53 5.71 -7.26
N ALA A 20 2.22 5.13 -8.25
CA ALA A 20 3.65 5.30 -8.41
C ALA A 20 4.04 6.78 -8.51
N LYS A 21 3.35 7.54 -9.37
CA LYS A 21 3.57 8.99 -9.52
C LYS A 21 3.25 9.76 -8.24
N GLN A 22 2.13 9.45 -7.58
CA GLN A 22 1.78 10.10 -6.32
C GLN A 22 2.83 9.85 -5.23
N LEU A 23 3.46 8.68 -5.23
CA LEU A 23 4.48 8.31 -4.24
C LEU A 23 5.90 8.76 -4.63
N GLY A 24 6.05 9.45 -5.77
CA GLY A 24 7.34 9.94 -6.25
C GLY A 24 8.27 8.82 -6.77
N TYR A 25 7.69 7.72 -7.27
CA TYR A 25 8.45 6.68 -7.94
C TYR A 25 8.60 7.01 -9.43
N ASP A 26 9.82 6.86 -9.94
CA ASP A 26 10.12 7.01 -11.36
C ASP A 26 9.50 5.89 -12.22
N TYR A 27 9.30 4.71 -11.62
CA TYR A 27 8.84 3.51 -12.32
C TYR A 27 7.62 2.87 -11.66
N VAL A 28 6.65 2.48 -12.48
CA VAL A 28 5.44 1.73 -12.06
C VAL A 28 5.78 0.43 -11.35
N SER A 29 6.85 -0.24 -11.79
CA SER A 29 7.36 -1.47 -11.18
C SER A 29 7.70 -1.28 -9.70
N SER A 30 8.16 -0.09 -9.29
CA SER A 30 8.47 0.20 -7.88
C SER A 30 7.24 0.04 -6.99
N TYR A 31 6.08 0.52 -7.44
CA TYR A 31 4.82 0.35 -6.72
C TYR A 31 4.28 -1.07 -6.85
N SER A 32 4.39 -1.69 -8.03
CA SER A 32 3.98 -3.09 -8.26
C SER A 32 4.68 -4.08 -7.32
N MET A 33 5.98 -3.89 -7.07
CA MET A 33 6.75 -4.71 -6.11
C MET A 33 6.27 -4.55 -4.67
N ILE A 34 5.70 -3.40 -4.30
CA ILE A 34 5.11 -3.20 -2.97
C ILE A 34 3.83 -4.00 -2.84
N GLU A 35 2.95 -3.97 -3.85
CA GLU A 35 1.72 -4.78 -3.84
C GLU A 35 2.00 -6.30 -3.78
N LYS A 36 3.13 -6.74 -4.34
CA LYS A 36 3.58 -8.13 -4.29
C LYS A 36 4.34 -8.51 -3.00
N GLY A 37 4.64 -7.53 -2.13
CA GLY A 37 5.46 -7.74 -0.93
C GLY A 37 6.96 -7.93 -1.20
N GLU A 38 7.40 -7.74 -2.44
CA GLU A 38 8.82 -7.81 -2.84
C GLU A 38 9.62 -6.58 -2.39
N ARG A 39 8.93 -5.45 -2.16
CA ARG A 39 9.52 -4.20 -1.68
C ARG A 39 8.86 -3.74 -0.38
N LYS A 40 9.69 -3.43 0.62
CA LYS A 40 9.22 -2.81 1.87
C LYS A 40 8.70 -1.40 1.61
N LEU A 41 7.58 -1.08 2.26
CA LEU A 41 6.98 0.24 2.30
C LEU A 41 7.45 0.97 3.56
N ASP A 42 7.98 2.19 3.39
CA ASP A 42 8.33 3.04 4.53
C ASP A 42 7.08 3.71 5.13
N VAL A 43 7.17 4.14 6.39
CA VAL A 43 6.03 4.70 7.14
C VAL A 43 5.48 5.97 6.50
N PHE A 44 6.32 6.83 5.91
CA PHE A 44 5.89 8.06 5.27
C PHE A 44 5.06 7.79 4.01
N LYS A 45 5.50 6.83 3.18
CA LYS A 45 4.75 6.39 2.00
C LYS A 45 3.50 5.62 2.39
N ALA A 46 3.55 4.81 3.44
CA ALA A 46 2.36 4.16 3.99
C ALA A 46 1.30 5.20 4.42
N LYS A 47 1.71 6.24 5.15
CA LYS A 47 0.81 7.33 5.51
C LYS A 47 0.24 8.03 4.28
N LYS A 48 1.07 8.34 3.28
CA LYS A 48 0.61 8.94 2.02
C LYS A 48 -0.39 8.06 1.28
N ILE A 49 -0.18 6.74 1.24
CA ILE A 49 -1.12 5.80 0.63
C ILE A 49 -2.44 5.77 1.39
N ALA A 50 -2.39 5.75 2.72
CA ALA A 50 -3.57 5.82 3.58
C ALA A 50 -4.38 7.10 3.29
N ASP A 51 -3.71 8.25 3.18
CA ASP A 51 -4.33 9.53 2.85
C ASP A 51 -4.94 9.54 1.43
N ILE A 52 -4.25 8.97 0.42
CA ILE A 52 -4.80 8.82 -0.95
C ILE A 52 -6.04 7.93 -0.96
N PHE A 53 -6.04 6.89 -0.14
CA PHE A 53 -7.16 5.98 -0.02
C PHE A 53 -8.26 6.50 0.91
N GLY A 54 -8.00 7.51 1.74
CA GLY A 54 -8.93 8.00 2.75
C GLY A 54 -9.26 6.95 3.80
N VAL A 55 -8.23 6.23 4.28
CA VAL A 55 -8.31 5.19 5.31
C VAL A 55 -7.24 5.44 6.38
N GLU A 56 -7.32 4.74 7.50
CA GLU A 56 -6.24 4.75 8.48
C GLU A 56 -5.06 3.89 8.02
N ILE A 57 -3.87 4.13 8.57
CA ILE A 57 -2.67 3.41 8.15
C ILE A 57 -2.78 1.91 8.47
N GLU A 58 -3.49 1.56 9.54
CA GLU A 58 -3.80 0.19 9.96
C GLU A 58 -4.62 -0.56 8.91
N ASP A 59 -5.50 0.12 8.18
CA ASP A 59 -6.37 -0.48 7.17
C ASP A 59 -5.58 -0.99 5.95
N LEU A 60 -4.34 -0.53 5.76
CA LEU A 60 -3.43 -1.01 4.71
C LEU A 60 -2.96 -2.44 4.96
N PHE A 61 -3.05 -2.93 6.18
CA PHE A 61 -2.61 -4.26 6.58
C PHE A 61 -3.78 -5.25 6.59
N SER A 62 -3.50 -6.53 6.31
CA SER A 62 -4.50 -7.59 6.46
C SER A 62 -4.67 -7.98 7.93
N GLU A 63 -5.84 -8.51 8.28
CA GLU A 63 -6.14 -8.99 9.65
C GLU A 63 -5.12 -10.03 10.13
N ASP A 64 -4.64 -10.89 9.22
CA ASP A 64 -3.57 -11.87 9.49
C ASP A 64 -2.24 -11.25 9.97
N ASP A 65 -1.98 -9.99 9.64
CA ASP A 65 -0.79 -9.26 10.11
C ASP A 65 -1.03 -8.54 11.44
N LEU A 66 -2.24 -8.02 11.65
CA LEU A 66 -2.60 -7.38 12.92
C LEU A 66 -2.63 -8.41 14.06
N ALA A 67 -3.11 -9.63 13.77
CA ALA A 67 -3.12 -10.74 14.73
C ALA A 67 -1.72 -11.20 15.15
N LYS A 68 -0.69 -11.02 14.31
CA LYS A 68 0.71 -11.40 14.62
C LYS A 68 1.46 -10.38 15.48
N LYS A 69 0.89 -9.19 15.68
CA LYS A 69 1.50 -8.12 16.51
C LYS A 69 0.98 -8.11 17.95
N ALA A 70 -0.12 -8.83 18.21
CA ALA A 70 -0.78 -8.90 19.52
C ALA A 70 -0.33 -10.11 20.37
N ASN A 71 0.53 -10.98 19.83
CA ASN A 71 1.21 -12.09 20.50
C ASN A 71 2.72 -11.84 20.52
#